data_AF-A0A843TIG0-F1
#
_entry.id   AF-A0A843TIG0-F1
#
_cell.length_a   1.000
_cell.length_b   1.000
_cell.length_c   1.000
_cell.angle_alpha   90.00
_cell.angle_beta   90.00
_cell.angle_gamma   90.00
#
_symmetry.space_group_name_H-M   'P 1'
#
loop_
_entity.id
_entity.type
_entity.pdbx_description
1 polymer ?
#
loop_
_entity_poly.entity_id
_entity_poly.type
_entity_poly.pdbx_seq_one_letter_code
_entity_poly.pdbx_strand_id
1 'polypeptide(L)' 'MKVNQAANPEANMHTGGSVSFATHQSRLEKGLKRLPTFQEVFDRTHKKKGTDQYISDRAREVAESYSQ' A
#
# COMPACT_ATOMS: atom_id res chain seq x y z
N MET A 1 17.05 -17.82 -15.96
CA MET A 1 17.03 -16.44 -15.41
C MET A 1 15.85 -16.36 -14.45
N LYS A 2 16.06 -16.17 -13.15
CA LYS A 2 14.96 -15.96 -12.19
C LYS A 2 14.54 -14.50 -12.36
N VAL A 3 13.37 -14.26 -12.95
CA VAL A 3 12.84 -12.89 -13.06
C VAL A 3 12.60 -12.36 -11.65
N ASN A 4 12.99 -11.11 -11.41
CA ASN A 4 12.75 -10.49 -10.13
C ASN A 4 11.22 -10.34 -10.00
N GLN A 5 10.63 -10.97 -8.97
CA GLN A 5 9.18 -10.94 -8.78
C GLN A 5 8.68 -9.53 -8.45
N ALA A 6 9.56 -8.67 -7.93
CA ALA A 6 9.32 -7.24 -7.71
C ALA A 6 9.36 -6.40 -9.02
N ALA A 7 9.43 -7.01 -10.20
CA ALA A 7 9.24 -6.35 -11.48
C ALA A 7 8.03 -6.90 -12.23
N ASN A 8 7.35 -7.92 -11.66
CA ASN A 8 6.10 -8.39 -12.20
C ASN A 8 4.97 -7.40 -11.80
N PRO A 9 4.23 -6.81 -12.76
CA PRO A 9 3.12 -5.90 -12.46
C PRO A 9 1.99 -6.55 -11.66
N GLU A 10 1.86 -7.88 -11.71
CA GLU A 10 0.89 -8.64 -10.91
C GLU A 10 1.40 -9.00 -9.50
N ALA A 11 2.66 -8.70 -9.17
CA ALA A 11 3.16 -8.98 -7.85
C ALA A 11 2.51 -8.05 -6.82
N ASN A 12 2.12 -8.65 -5.69
CA ASN A 12 1.60 -7.92 -4.53
C ASN A 12 2.76 -7.19 -3.83
N MET A 13 3.24 -6.11 -4.46
CA MET A 13 4.36 -5.34 -3.97
C MET A 13 3.92 -4.37 -2.89
N HIS A 14 4.42 -4.61 -1.69
CA HIS A 14 4.26 -3.73 -0.55
C HIS A 14 5.44 -2.76 -0.49
N THR A 15 5.20 -1.45 -0.57
CA THR A 15 6.29 -0.45 -0.48
C THR A 15 7.02 -0.50 0.86
N GLY A 16 6.36 -1.05 1.88
CA GLY A 16 6.90 -1.19 3.25
C GLY A 16 7.74 -2.44 3.50
N GLY A 17 7.94 -3.32 2.50
CA GLY A 17 8.54 -4.65 2.72
C GLY A 17 7.63 -5.58 3.53
N SER A 18 8.19 -6.53 4.28
CA SER A 18 7.45 -7.52 5.11
C SER A 18 6.79 -6.93 6.37
N VAL A 19 6.55 -5.62 6.40
CA VAL A 19 5.95 -4.92 7.53
C VAL A 19 4.44 -5.14 7.53
N SER A 20 3.90 -5.60 8.66
CA SER A 20 2.47 -5.87 8.79
C SER A 20 1.62 -4.60 8.64
N PHE A 21 0.38 -4.77 8.19
CA PHE A 21 -0.61 -3.70 8.09
C PHE A 21 -0.79 -2.95 9.43
N ALA A 22 -0.87 -3.69 10.54
CA ALA A 22 -0.96 -3.10 11.89
C ALA A 22 0.22 -2.18 12.21
N THR A 23 1.43 -2.55 11.79
CA THR A 23 2.62 -1.69 11.99
C THR A 23 2.51 -0.40 11.17
N HIS A 24 1.99 -0.47 9.94
CA HIS A 24 1.72 0.72 9.14
C HIS A 24 0.63 1.60 9.77
N GLN A 25 -0.41 0.99 10.31
CA GLN A 25 -1.48 1.67 11.03
C GLN A 25 -0.94 2.42 12.25
N SER A 26 -0.16 1.78 13.12
CA SER A 26 0.42 2.45 14.31
C SER A 26 1.38 3.59 13.93
N ARG A 27 2.16 3.44 12.84
CA ARG A 27 3.03 4.52 12.34
C ARG A 27 2.24 5.69 11.79
N LEU A 28 1.11 5.42 11.14
CA LEU A 28 0.24 6.44 10.57
C LEU A 28 -0.58 7.15 11.66
N GLU A 29 -1.07 6.41 12.65
CA GLU A 29 -1.75 6.94 13.83
C GLU A 29 -0.87 7.94 14.60
N LYS A 30 0.39 7.56 14.86
CA LYS A 30 1.36 8.46 15.51
C LYS A 30 1.60 9.75 14.72
N GLY A 31 1.55 9.69 13.39
CA GLY A 31 1.72 10.86 12.52
C GLY A 31 0.49 11.76 12.46
N LEU A 32 -0.70 11.15 12.36
CA LEU A 32 -1.97 11.88 12.26
C LEU A 32 -2.54 12.30 13.62
N LYS A 33 -2.03 11.75 14.72
CA LYS A 33 -2.58 11.88 16.09
C LYS A 33 -4.06 11.49 16.20
N ARG A 34 -4.51 10.65 15.27
CA ARG A 34 -5.86 10.07 15.21
C ARG A 34 -5.77 8.67 14.61
N LEU A 35 -6.78 7.85 14.88
CA LEU A 35 -6.95 6.55 14.22
C LEU A 35 -7.08 6.77 12.70
N PRO A 36 -6.17 6.19 11.89
CA PRO A 36 -6.26 6.27 10.45
C PRO A 36 -7.31 5.30 9.93
N THR A 37 -7.95 5.67 8.82
CA THR A 37 -8.85 4.77 8.11
C THR A 37 -8.07 3.66 7.40
N PHE A 38 -8.75 2.55 7.09
CA PHE A 38 -8.15 1.45 6.33
C PHE A 38 -7.60 1.94 4.98
N GLN A 39 -8.36 2.81 4.30
CA GLN A 39 -7.97 3.40 3.02
C GLN A 39 -6.67 4.22 3.14
N GLU A 40 -6.50 5.03 4.18
CA GLU A 40 -5.27 5.82 4.38
C GLU A 40 -4.05 4.94 4.63
N VAL A 41 -4.21 3.83 5.35
CA VAL A 41 -3.13 2.85 5.57
C VAL A 41 -2.81 2.11 4.25
N PHE A 42 -3.84 1.76 3.49
CA PHE A 42 -3.71 1.09 2.19
C PHE A 42 -3.00 1.97 1.16
N ASP A 43 -3.44 3.21 1.00
CA ASP A 43 -2.83 4.19 0.11
C ASP A 43 -1.36 4.43 0.48
N ARG A 44 -1.05 4.56 1.78
CA ARG A 44 0.35 4.76 2.21
C ARG A 44 1.26 3.56 1.93
N THR A 45 0.68 2.37 1.82
CA THR A 45 1.44 1.12 1.58
C THR A 45 1.52 0.74 0.11
N HIS A 46 0.58 1.20 -0.71
CA HIS A 46 0.43 0.79 -2.10
C HIS A 46 0.53 1.93 -3.14
N LYS A 47 0.62 3.20 -2.71
CA LYS A 47 0.97 4.33 -3.59
C LYS A 47 2.48 4.58 -3.60
N LYS A 48 3.00 5.02 -4.75
CA LYS A 48 4.39 5.47 -4.85
C LYS A 48 4.59 6.74 -4.03
N LYS A 49 5.67 6.80 -3.26
CA LYS A 49 5.98 7.96 -2.43
C LYS A 49 6.16 9.20 -3.31
N GLY A 50 5.34 10.23 -3.08
CA GLY A 50 5.41 11.50 -3.82
C GLY A 50 4.57 11.54 -5.10
N THR A 51 3.81 10.48 -5.41
CA THR A 51 2.79 10.51 -6.46
C THR A 51 1.48 9.94 -5.93
N ASP A 52 0.37 10.23 -6.60
CA ASP A 52 -0.92 9.60 -6.29
C ASP A 52 -1.13 8.27 -7.04
N GLN A 53 -0.07 7.73 -7.65
CA GLN A 53 -0.14 6.53 -8.48
C GLN A 53 0.10 5.26 -7.65
N TYR A 54 -0.75 4.26 -7.85
CA TYR A 54 -0.56 2.92 -7.29
C TYR A 54 0.66 2.24 -7.90
N ILE A 55 1.29 1.37 -7.11
CA ILE A 55 2.50 0.64 -7.50
C ILE A 55 2.16 -0.55 -8.40
N SER A 56 0.94 -1.07 -8.31
CA SER A 56 0.43 -2.15 -9.16
C SER A 56 -1.04 -1.92 -9.52
N ASP A 57 -1.46 -2.43 -10.67
CA ASP A 57 -2.87 -2.42 -11.09
C ASP A 57 -3.77 -3.16 -10.09
N ARG A 58 -3.25 -4.22 -9.48
CA ARG A 58 -3.97 -4.98 -8.44
C ARG A 58 -4.21 -4.14 -7.18
N ALA A 59 -3.29 -3.26 -6.81
CA ALA A 59 -3.52 -2.34 -5.70
C ALA A 59 -4.59 -1.30 -6.03
N ARG A 60 -4.62 -0.82 -7.27
CA ARG A 60 -5.68 0.08 -7.76
C ARG A 60 -7.04 -0.61 -7.72
N GLU A 61 -7.15 -1.82 -8.26
CA GLU A 61 -8.40 -2.59 -8.25
C GLU A 61 -8.92 -2.85 -6.83
N VAL A 62 -8.02 -3.21 -5.91
CA VAL A 62 -8.38 -3.37 -4.49
C VAL A 62 -8.87 -2.04 -3.92
N ALA A 63 -8.15 -0.93 -4.12
CA ALA A 63 -8.61 0.38 -3.65
C ALA A 63 -9.99 0.76 -4.21
N GLU A 64 -10.25 0.49 -5.49
CA GLU A 64 -11.55 0.73 -6.14
C GLU A 64 -12.66 -0.16 -5.52
N SER A 65 -12.36 -1.42 -5.19
CA SER A 65 -13.33 -2.34 -4.56
C SER A 65 -13.76 -1.91 -3.15
N TYR A 66 -12.89 -1.24 -2.40
CA TYR A 66 -13.18 -0.72 -1.05
C TYR A 66 -13.83 0.67 -1.06
N SER A 67 -13.98 1.29 -2.25
CA SER A 67 -14.63 2.60 -2.42
C SER A 67 -16.11 2.51 -2.83
N GLN A 68 -16.69 1.30 -2.88
CA GLN A 68 -18.12 1.01 -3.11
C GLN A 68 -18.92 1.01 -1.81
#